data_AF-A0A927SN11-F1
#
_entry.id   AF-A0A927SN11-F1
#
_cell.length_a   1.000
_cell.length_b   1.000
_cell.length_c   1.000
_cell.angle_alpha   90.00
_cell.angle_beta   90.00
_cell.angle_gamma   90.00
#
_symmetry.space_group_name_H-M   'P 1'
#
loop_
_entity.id
_entity.type
_entity.pdbx_description
1 polymer ?
#
loop_
_entity_poly.entity_id
_entity_poly.type
_entity_poly.pdbx_seq_one_letter_code
_entity_poly.pdbx_strand_id
1 'polypeptide(L)'
;MNWDDDFMCLTSSHFSEMRLLVEGAIRLFEDDAGCLLHLARDKEQHEAVSSLNDIGTALYEFRRHVKNLQEAHRQEERRQRVSQNPIEI
;
A
#
# COMPACT_ATOMS: atom_id res chain seq x y z
N MET A 1 -25.80 17.27 -4.85
CA MET A 1 -24.81 16.19 -5.03
C MET A 1 -23.52 16.86 -5.45
N ASN A 2 -22.51 16.87 -4.59
CA ASN A 2 -21.22 17.51 -4.87
C ASN A 2 -20.26 16.41 -5.33
N TRP A 3 -20.04 16.33 -6.65
CA TRP A 3 -19.25 15.28 -7.28
C TRP A 3 -17.80 15.24 -6.79
N ASP A 4 -17.24 16.39 -6.41
CA ASP A 4 -15.87 16.48 -5.90
C ASP A 4 -15.75 15.86 -4.50
N ASP A 5 -16.73 16.11 -3.61
CA ASP A 5 -16.77 15.52 -2.27
C ASP A 5 -17.00 14.00 -2.32
N ASP A 6 -17.90 13.54 -3.21
CA ASP A 6 -18.18 12.12 -3.41
C ASP A 6 -16.94 11.38 -3.96
N PHE A 7 -16.21 11.99 -4.90
CA PHE A 7 -14.97 11.43 -5.45
C PHE A 7 -13.85 11.33 -4.40
N MET A 8 -13.68 12.36 -3.57
CA MET A 8 -12.66 12.36 -2.50
C MET A 8 -12.97 11.32 -1.42
N CYS A 9 -14.23 11.16 -1.03
CA CYS A 9 -14.63 10.13 -0.07
C CYS A 9 -14.37 8.71 -0.62
N LEU A 10 -14.74 8.46 -1.88
CA LEU A 10 -14.55 7.17 -2.54
C LEU A 10 -13.07 6.80 -2.67
N THR A 11 -12.24 7.76 -3.09
CA THR A 11 -10.79 7.55 -3.22
C THR A 11 -10.10 7.33 -1.87
N SER A 12 -10.51 8.04 -0.82
CA SER A 12 -10.02 7.82 0.55
C SER A 12 -10.35 6.41 1.10
N SER A 13 -11.56 5.91 0.81
CA SER A 13 -11.96 4.52 1.14
C SER A 13 -11.08 3.50 0.42
N HIS A 14 -10.87 3.68 -0.88
CA HIS A 14 -10.05 2.77 -1.67
C HIS A 14 -8.58 2.73 -1.23
N PHE A 15 -7.98 3.86 -0.82
CA PHE A 15 -6.62 3.83 -0.25
C PHE A 15 -6.54 3.04 1.04
N SER A 16 -7.57 3.14 1.89
CA SER A 16 -7.63 2.38 3.14
C SER A 16 -7.75 0.88 2.86
N GLU A 17 -8.58 0.49 1.89
CA GLU A 17 -8.71 -0.91 1.42
C GLU A 17 -7.40 -1.44 0.83
N MET A 18 -6.78 -0.71 -0.09
CA MET A 18 -5.50 -1.10 -0.71
C MET A 18 -4.42 -1.30 0.36
N ARG A 19 -4.36 -0.42 1.35
CA ARG A 19 -3.41 -0.56 2.47
C ARG A 19 -3.68 -1.83 3.27
N LEU A 20 -4.94 -2.12 3.60
CA LEU A 20 -5.30 -3.32 4.34
C LEU A 20 -4.94 -4.60 3.56
N LEU A 21 -5.22 -4.63 2.26
CA LEU A 21 -4.87 -5.75 1.39
C LEU A 21 -3.36 -5.99 1.34
N VAL A 22 -2.57 -4.92 1.18
CA VAL A 22 -1.10 -5.04 1.10
C VAL A 22 -0.47 -5.46 2.43
N GLU A 23 -0.89 -4.85 3.55
CA GLU A 23 -0.37 -5.25 4.85
C GLU A 23 -0.80 -6.69 5.20
N GLY A 24 -2.00 -7.11 4.80
CA GLY A 24 -2.44 -8.50 4.90
C GLY A 24 -1.60 -9.46 4.06
N ALA A 25 -1.30 -9.11 2.80
CA ALA A 25 -0.45 -9.92 1.93
C ALA A 25 0.98 -10.04 2.45
N ILE A 26 1.55 -8.94 2.98
CA ILE A 26 2.86 -8.96 3.64
C ILE A 26 2.83 -9.89 4.84
N ARG A 27 1.77 -9.83 5.65
CA ARG A 27 1.69 -10.68 6.83
C ARG A 27 1.60 -12.16 6.48
N LEU A 28 0.80 -12.53 5.47
CA LEU A 28 0.78 -13.90 4.94
C LEU A 28 2.15 -14.33 4.40
N PHE A 29 2.87 -13.42 3.73
CA PHE A 29 4.21 -13.71 3.25
C PHE A 29 5.21 -13.92 4.40
N GLU A 30 5.20 -13.07 5.41
CA GLU A 30 6.10 -13.17 6.57
C GLU A 30 5.80 -14.39 7.45
N ASP A 31 4.51 -14.62 7.76
CA ASP A 31 4.07 -15.68 8.68
C ASP A 31 4.08 -17.07 8.02
N ASP A 32 3.55 -17.20 6.79
CA ASP A 32 3.37 -18.52 6.14
C ASP A 32 4.42 -18.81 5.06
N ALA A 33 4.70 -17.84 4.17
CA ALA A 33 5.67 -18.04 3.10
C ALA A 33 7.13 -18.00 3.58
N GLY A 34 7.39 -17.37 4.74
CA GLY A 34 8.69 -17.37 5.40
C GLY A 34 9.18 -18.78 5.74
N CYS A 35 8.27 -19.67 6.16
CA CYS A 35 8.58 -21.08 6.38
C CYS A 35 8.99 -21.80 5.08
N LEU A 36 8.31 -21.50 3.97
CA LEU A 36 8.64 -22.06 2.65
C LEU A 36 10.00 -21.56 2.15
N LEU A 37 10.34 -20.29 2.40
CA LEU A 37 11.66 -19.74 2.07
C LEU A 37 12.77 -20.45 2.87
N HIS A 38 12.54 -20.71 4.15
CA HIS A 38 13.50 -21.45 4.97
C HIS A 38 13.69 -22.88 4.46
N LEU A 39 12.60 -23.59 4.18
CA LEU A 39 12.64 -24.94 3.61
C LEU A 39 13.36 -24.98 2.25
N ALA A 40 13.10 -23.99 1.38
CA ALA A 40 13.77 -23.89 0.09
C ALA A 40 15.29 -23.67 0.24
N ARG A 41 15.72 -22.89 1.24
CA ARG A 41 17.14 -22.71 1.57
C ARG A 41 17.78 -24.02 2.04
N ASP A 42 17.12 -24.73 2.95
CA ASP A 42 17.61 -26.00 3.49
C ASP A 42 17.72 -27.10 2.41
N LYS A 43 16.91 -27.00 1.35
CA LYS A 43 16.92 -27.92 0.21
C LYS A 43 17.78 -27.43 -0.96
N GLU A 44 18.54 -26.35 -0.78
CA GLU A 44 19.38 -25.74 -1.84
C GLU A 44 18.59 -25.42 -3.12
N GLN A 45 17.29 -25.14 -2.99
CA GLN A 45 16.41 -24.78 -4.11
C GLN A 45 16.58 -23.31 -4.45
N HIS A 46 17.71 -22.97 -5.08
CA HIS A 46 18.11 -21.59 -5.36
C HIS A 46 17.05 -20.78 -6.13
N GLU A 47 16.36 -21.40 -7.10
CA GLU A 47 15.30 -20.73 -7.87
C GLU A 47 14.11 -20.35 -6.97
N ALA A 48 13.63 -21.28 -6.15
CA ALA A 48 12.54 -21.01 -5.21
C ALA A 48 12.92 -19.92 -4.18
N VAL A 49 14.17 -19.95 -3.69
CA VAL A 49 14.70 -18.90 -2.80
C VAL A 49 14.69 -17.53 -3.49
N SER A 50 15.14 -17.46 -4.75
CA SER A 50 15.12 -16.22 -5.53
C SER A 50 13.70 -15.71 -5.71
N SER A 51 12.78 -16.54 -6.21
CA SER A 51 11.39 -16.14 -6.46
C SER A 51 10.68 -15.66 -5.18
N LEU A 52 10.87 -16.34 -4.05
CA LEU A 52 10.28 -15.92 -2.79
C LEU A 52 10.86 -14.59 -2.28
N ASN A 53 12.17 -14.37 -2.41
CA ASN A 53 12.77 -13.07 -2.08
C ASN A 53 12.24 -11.94 -2.98
N ASP A 54 12.07 -12.21 -4.27
CA ASP A 54 11.55 -11.23 -5.23
C ASP A 54 10.09 -10.87 -4.91
N ILE A 55 9.27 -11.86 -4.55
CA ILE A 55 7.89 -11.64 -4.09
C ILE A 55 7.87 -10.76 -2.84
N GLY A 56 8.70 -11.08 -1.83
CA GLY A 56 8.79 -10.28 -0.61
C GLY A 56 9.18 -8.83 -0.91
N THR A 57 10.18 -8.64 -1.77
CA THR A 57 10.63 -7.31 -2.22
C THR A 57 9.50 -6.54 -2.90
N ALA A 58 8.78 -7.18 -3.83
CA ALA A 58 7.66 -6.58 -4.54
C ALA A 58 6.53 -6.16 -3.58
N LEU A 59 6.22 -6.98 -2.57
CA LEU A 59 5.19 -6.65 -1.57
C LEU A 59 5.58 -5.41 -0.75
N TYR A 60 6.84 -5.31 -0.31
CA TYR A 60 7.30 -4.14 0.45
C TYR A 60 7.35 -2.86 -0.39
N GLU A 61 7.77 -2.94 -1.65
CA GLU A 61 7.70 -1.78 -2.56
C GLU A 61 6.25 -1.39 -2.84
N PHE A 62 5.34 -2.37 -3.02
CA PHE A 62 3.93 -2.07 -3.20
C PHE A 62 3.34 -1.35 -1.99
N ARG A 63 3.67 -1.78 -0.76
CA ARG A 63 3.29 -1.06 0.47
C ARG A 63 3.78 0.37 0.47
N ARG A 64 5.03 0.59 0.06
CA ARG A 64 5.61 1.93 -0.03
C ARG A 64 4.85 2.79 -1.03
N HIS A 65 4.53 2.26 -2.20
CA HIS A 65 3.75 2.98 -3.22
C HIS A 65 2.33 3.35 -2.72
N VAL A 66 1.63 2.44 -2.06
CA VAL A 66 0.31 2.72 -1.48
C VAL A 66 0.39 3.82 -0.41
N LYS A 67 1.40 3.78 0.47
CA LYS A 67 1.61 4.84 1.48
C LYS A 67 1.88 6.20 0.85
N ASN A 68 2.72 6.25 -0.18
CA ASN A 68 3.02 7.49 -0.91
C ASN A 68 1.76 8.06 -1.59
N LEU A 69 0.95 7.19 -2.20
CA LEU A 69 -0.27 7.60 -2.88
C LEU A 69 -1.31 8.13 -1.89
N GLN A 70 -1.47 7.47 -0.73
CA GLN A 70 -2.34 7.93 0.35
C GLN A 70 -1.88 9.28 0.93
N GLU A 71 -0.58 9.51 1.03
CA GLU A 71 -0.03 10.80 1.48
C GLU A 71 -0.27 11.91 0.46
N ALA A 72 -0.02 11.63 -0.83
CA ALA A 72 -0.28 12.58 -1.91
C ALA A 72 -1.76 13.00 -1.94
N HIS A 73 -2.66 12.03 -1.77
CA HIS A 73 -4.10 12.30 -1.69
C HIS A 73 -4.46 13.21 -0.49
N ARG A 74 -3.93 12.90 0.71
CA ARG A 74 -4.14 13.74 1.91
C ARG A 74 -3.61 15.16 1.73
N GLN A 75 -2.52 15.35 1.00
CA GLN A 75 -2.00 16.68 0.68
C GLN A 75 -2.91 17.45 -0.26
N GLU A 76 -3.47 16.77 -1.26
CA GLU A 76 -4.41 17.38 -2.20
C GLU A 76 -5.73 17.77 -1.51
N GLU A 77 -6.29 16.90 -0.66
CA GLU A 77 -7.45 17.23 0.18
C GLU A 77 -7.21 18.51 1.01
N ARG A 78 -6.03 18.65 1.61
CA ARG A 78 -5.65 19.85 2.38
C ARG A 78 -5.59 21.10 1.49
N ARG A 79 -5.01 21.01 0.30
CA ARG A 79 -4.92 22.13 -0.65
C ARG A 79 -6.30 22.62 -1.07
N GLN A 80 -7.20 21.69 -1.39
CA GLN A 80 -8.55 22.04 -1.81
C GLN A 80 -9.35 22.71 -0.68
N ARG A 81 -9.22 22.23 0.56
CA ARG A 81 -9.85 22.88 1.73
C ARG A 81 -9.34 24.31 1.95
N VAL A 82 -8.05 24.55 1.77
CA VAL A 82 -7.46 25.91 1.87
C VAL A 82 -7.93 26.80 0.72
N SER A 83 -8.06 26.26 -0.49
CA SER A 83 -8.57 27.00 -1.65
C SER A 83 -10.06 27.35 -1.54
N GLN A 84 -10.86 26.53 -0.85
CA GLN A 84 -12.30 26.74 -0.65
C GLN A 84 -12.62 27.68 0.54
N ASN A 85 -11.69 27.85 1.48
CA ASN A 85 -11.78 28.83 2.58
C ASN A 85 -10.58 29.79 2.56
N PRO A 86 -10.51 30.72 1.60
CA PRO A 86 -9.49 31.76 1.63
C PRO A 86 -9.72 32.63 2.88
N ILE A 87 -8.69 32.80 3.70
CA ILE A 87 -8.71 33.74 4.81
C ILE A 87 -8.80 35.13 4.20
N GLU A 88 -9.97 35.77 4.26
CA GLU A 88 -10.10 37.20 3.98
C GLU A 88 -9.33 37.97 5.07
N ILE A 89 -8.32 38.73 4.65
CA ILE A 89 -7.55 39.67 5.49
C ILE A 89 -8.06 41.08 5.22
#